data_AF-A0A850TAK1-F1
#
_entry.id   AF-A0A850TAK1-F1
#
_cell.length_a   1.000
_cell.length_b   1.000
_cell.length_c   1.000
_cell.angle_alpha   90.00
_cell.angle_beta   90.00
_cell.angle_gamma   90.00
#
_symmetry.space_group_name_H-M   'P 1'
#
loop_
_entity.id
_entity.type
_entity.pdbx_description
1 polymer ?
#
loop_
_entity_poly.entity_id
_entity_poly.type
_entity_poly.pdbx_seq_one_letter_code
_entity_poly.pdbx_strand_id
1 'polypeptide(L)'
;MPHFMKLSVPFIPDKGYARFLTRHASNLSSIYFPLPSGPVTDARVRIADNLASQTRDLCNTLSALKAIDKYILMNTRFIPPDVYTDNTTLSGILDDIAHLDNSVGIKGIVLSDMYLLRALDQTGHEIVPRLEAVPGINAMLDSPEKFFSFFDLLALSRFKKPARIVPDRALNRNLEKLAALSKAVKGYDPDIRIELLANEGCIYQCPFKLSHDAHIALSNTGLVRESTFQMNQNIGCQAYFDVHPQAFLKSPFIRPEDIHHYQGVADGIKLCGRTRGVQFLKRCISAYIQENFNGNLLDLMDTPETLARQWHIDNSRLGSRFFNTLTACTKMCKTCKICSELFNKVAWKKEITFKPYKEFK
;
A
#
# COMPACT_ATOMS: atom_id res chain seq x y z
N MET A 1 16.69 -0.92 23.89
CA MET A 1 17.15 -1.08 22.48
C MET A 1 16.33 -0.12 21.63
N PRO A 2 16.92 0.62 20.67
CA PRO A 2 16.13 1.48 19.79
C PRO A 2 15.09 0.63 19.06
N HIS A 3 13.82 1.04 19.14
CA HIS A 3 12.71 0.27 18.58
C HIS A 3 12.73 0.42 17.06
N PHE A 4 13.29 -0.58 16.37
CA PHE A 4 13.28 -0.61 14.91
C PHE A 4 11.84 -0.69 14.40
N MET A 5 11.47 0.15 13.43
CA MET A 5 10.13 0.11 12.82
C MET A 5 9.97 -1.16 12.01
N LYS A 6 9.03 -2.02 12.40
CA LYS A 6 8.74 -3.24 11.66
C LYS A 6 8.02 -2.94 10.35
N LEU A 7 8.18 -3.83 9.37
CA LEU A 7 7.62 -3.68 8.03
C LEU A 7 6.36 -4.52 7.83
N SER A 8 5.34 -3.91 7.23
CA SER A 8 4.16 -4.56 6.69
C SER A 8 4.30 -4.64 5.17
N VAL A 9 4.43 -5.85 4.61
CA VAL A 9 4.90 -6.02 3.22
C VAL A 9 3.94 -6.84 2.35
N PRO A 10 3.90 -6.61 1.02
CA PRO A 10 3.06 -7.41 0.13
C PRO A 10 3.62 -8.83 0.02
N PHE A 11 2.74 -9.81 -0.10
CA PHE A 11 3.09 -11.19 -0.36
C PHE A 11 2.79 -11.59 -1.81
N ILE A 12 3.70 -12.36 -2.39
CA ILE A 12 3.58 -13.03 -3.69
C ILE A 12 3.91 -14.50 -3.44
N PRO A 13 3.13 -15.47 -3.94
CA PRO A 13 3.37 -16.90 -3.72
C PRO A 13 4.58 -17.39 -4.54
N ASP A 14 5.78 -16.98 -4.12
CA ASP A 14 7.08 -17.39 -4.67
C ASP A 14 7.93 -18.02 -3.56
N LYS A 15 8.46 -19.22 -3.81
CA LYS A 15 9.28 -19.95 -2.81
C LYS A 15 10.55 -19.19 -2.44
N GLY A 16 11.19 -18.52 -3.40
CA GLY A 16 12.38 -17.73 -3.17
C GLY A 16 12.12 -16.46 -2.36
N TYR A 17 10.93 -15.88 -2.47
CA TYR A 17 10.46 -14.74 -1.71
C TYR A 17 10.04 -15.14 -0.30
N ALA A 18 9.28 -16.23 -0.14
CA ALA A 18 8.91 -16.76 1.17
C ALA A 18 10.15 -17.07 2.03
N ARG A 19 11.20 -17.69 1.46
CA ARG A 19 12.49 -17.90 2.15
C ARG A 19 13.16 -16.59 2.52
N PHE A 20 13.12 -15.58 1.64
CA PHE A 20 13.66 -14.26 1.93
C PHE A 20 12.93 -13.61 3.12
N LEU A 21 11.59 -13.61 3.12
CA LEU A 21 10.78 -13.07 4.22
C LEU A 21 11.03 -13.81 5.54
N THR A 22 11.19 -15.14 5.49
CA THR A 22 11.51 -15.96 6.68
C THR A 22 12.84 -15.54 7.30
N ARG A 23 13.89 -15.30 6.49
CA ARG A 23 15.19 -14.82 6.98
C ARG A 23 15.13 -13.43 7.61
N HIS A 24 14.13 -12.62 7.25
CA HIS A 24 13.93 -11.26 7.75
C HIS A 24 12.72 -11.16 8.70
N ALA A 25 12.18 -12.27 9.21
CA ALA A 25 10.93 -12.29 9.97
C ALA A 25 10.94 -11.38 11.21
N SER A 26 12.10 -11.20 11.86
CA SER A 26 12.26 -10.28 12.99
C SER A 26 11.97 -8.82 12.64
N ASN A 27 12.16 -8.42 11.38
CA ASN A 27 11.91 -7.08 10.88
C ASN A 27 10.49 -6.89 10.34
N LEU A 28 9.65 -7.94 10.30
CA LEU A 28 8.32 -7.90 9.73
C LEU A 28 7.24 -7.85 10.83
N SER A 29 6.23 -6.99 10.64
CA SER A 29 5.02 -6.93 11.48
C SER A 29 3.88 -7.76 10.88
N SER A 30 3.80 -7.79 9.55
CA SER A 30 2.76 -8.53 8.83
C SER A 30 3.09 -8.68 7.36
N ILE A 31 2.38 -9.60 6.72
CA ILE A 31 2.27 -9.70 5.27
C ILE A 31 0.82 -9.54 4.82
N TYR A 32 0.63 -9.12 3.58
CA TYR A 32 -0.71 -8.99 3.02
C TYR A 32 -0.80 -9.38 1.54
N PHE A 33 -1.92 -9.96 1.13
CA PHE A 33 -2.14 -10.53 -0.21
C PHE A 33 -3.63 -10.50 -0.57
N PRO A 34 -4.01 -10.58 -1.86
CA PRO A 34 -5.42 -10.63 -2.24
C PRO A 34 -5.98 -12.03 -2.00
N LEU A 35 -7.30 -12.18 -1.99
CA LEU A 35 -7.90 -13.51 -2.13
C LEU A 35 -7.43 -14.14 -3.46
N PRO A 36 -7.08 -15.44 -3.48
CA PRO A 36 -6.60 -16.10 -4.70
C PRO A 36 -7.72 -16.39 -5.69
N SER A 37 -8.96 -16.53 -5.20
CA SER A 37 -10.18 -16.86 -5.93
C SER A 37 -11.28 -15.83 -5.66
N GLY A 38 -12.44 -16.03 -6.29
CA GLY A 38 -13.62 -15.20 -6.07
C GLY A 38 -13.57 -13.81 -6.70
N PRO A 39 -14.55 -12.95 -6.38
CA PRO A 39 -14.58 -11.58 -6.88
C PRO A 39 -13.33 -10.81 -6.44
N VAL A 40 -12.90 -9.86 -7.29
CA VAL A 40 -11.74 -9.04 -6.99
C VAL A 40 -12.11 -7.99 -5.95
N THR A 41 -11.71 -8.24 -4.72
CA THR A 41 -12.01 -7.36 -3.58
C THR A 41 -10.85 -6.43 -3.21
N ASP A 42 -9.70 -6.51 -3.90
CA ASP A 42 -8.55 -5.62 -3.67
C ASP A 42 -8.44 -4.49 -4.71
N ALA A 43 -7.81 -3.39 -4.32
CA ALA A 43 -7.67 -2.19 -5.16
C ALA A 43 -6.56 -2.31 -6.22
N ARG A 44 -6.47 -3.45 -6.90
CA ARG A 44 -5.56 -3.70 -8.02
C ARG A 44 -6.29 -4.42 -9.14
N VAL A 45 -5.94 -4.07 -10.37
CA VAL A 45 -6.38 -4.81 -11.55
C VAL A 45 -5.85 -6.24 -11.45
N ARG A 46 -6.74 -7.23 -11.56
CA ARG A 46 -6.31 -8.63 -11.77
C ARG A 46 -6.07 -8.88 -13.25
N ILE A 47 -4.88 -9.37 -13.57
CA ILE A 47 -4.58 -9.92 -14.90
C ILE A 47 -4.82 -11.43 -14.79
N ALA A 48 -5.60 -11.99 -15.72
CA ALA A 48 -6.35 -13.24 -15.59
C ALA A 48 -5.53 -14.55 -15.59
N ASP A 49 -4.23 -14.53 -15.37
CA ASP A 49 -3.41 -15.71 -15.62
C ASP A 49 -3.28 -16.62 -14.38
N ASN A 50 -4.06 -17.71 -14.37
CA ASN A 50 -3.95 -18.94 -13.58
C ASN A 50 -4.36 -18.93 -12.08
N LEU A 51 -5.64 -18.73 -11.76
CA LEU A 51 -6.15 -18.71 -10.37
C LEU A 51 -6.02 -20.05 -9.60
N ALA A 52 -6.14 -21.21 -10.23
CA ALA A 52 -6.22 -22.50 -9.52
C ALA A 52 -4.86 -23.07 -9.06
N SER A 53 -3.77 -22.81 -9.79
CA SER A 53 -2.40 -23.16 -9.33
C SER A 53 -1.93 -22.22 -8.20
N GLN A 54 -2.44 -20.98 -8.19
CA GLN A 54 -2.07 -19.96 -7.21
C GLN A 54 -2.50 -20.28 -5.78
N THR A 55 -3.65 -20.93 -5.53
CA THR A 55 -4.13 -21.20 -4.15
C THR A 55 -3.30 -22.25 -3.41
N ARG A 56 -2.95 -23.38 -4.06
CA ARG A 56 -2.09 -24.41 -3.42
C ARG A 56 -0.68 -23.89 -3.21
N ASP A 57 -0.14 -23.16 -4.18
CA ASP A 57 1.15 -22.50 -4.05
C ASP A 57 1.14 -21.42 -2.96
N LEU A 58 0.01 -20.71 -2.78
CA LEU A 58 -0.20 -19.73 -1.71
C LEU A 58 -0.14 -20.38 -0.32
N CYS A 59 -0.94 -21.42 -0.04
CA CYS A 59 -0.90 -22.09 1.26
C CYS A 59 0.48 -22.64 1.58
N ASN A 60 1.10 -23.37 0.64
CA ASN A 60 2.42 -23.96 0.82
C ASN A 60 3.50 -22.91 1.13
N THR A 61 3.47 -21.77 0.45
CA THR A 61 4.46 -20.71 0.67
C THR A 61 4.18 -19.90 1.94
N LEU A 62 2.91 -19.69 2.31
CA LEU A 62 2.51 -19.01 3.54
C LEU A 62 2.75 -19.84 4.81
N SER A 63 2.68 -21.17 4.73
CA SER A 63 2.98 -22.05 5.87
C SER A 63 4.40 -21.91 6.41
N ALA A 64 5.34 -21.37 5.63
CA ALA A 64 6.69 -21.05 6.08
C ALA A 64 6.75 -19.77 6.96
N LEU A 65 5.69 -18.96 6.98
CA LEU A 65 5.61 -17.65 7.62
C LEU A 65 4.65 -17.66 8.83
N LYS A 66 4.72 -18.71 9.66
CA LYS A 66 3.79 -18.88 10.80
C LYS A 66 3.85 -17.76 11.83
N ALA A 67 5.04 -17.21 12.07
CA ALA A 67 5.26 -16.16 13.08
C ALA A 67 4.87 -14.74 12.63
N ILE A 68 4.36 -14.57 11.41
CA ILE A 68 4.03 -13.27 10.83
C ILE A 68 2.52 -13.20 10.62
N ASP A 69 1.93 -12.09 11.11
CA ASP A 69 0.51 -11.78 10.91
C ASP A 69 0.17 -11.71 9.42
N LYS A 70 -0.97 -12.29 9.03
CA LYS A 70 -1.42 -12.38 7.63
C LYS A 70 -2.74 -11.65 7.47
N TYR A 71 -2.79 -10.74 6.51
CA TYR A 71 -4.00 -9.99 6.20
C TYR A 71 -4.41 -10.17 4.74
N ILE A 72 -5.71 -10.34 4.52
CA ILE A 72 -6.30 -10.43 3.20
C ILE A 72 -6.72 -9.03 2.74
N LEU A 73 -6.36 -8.64 1.52
CA LEU A 73 -6.78 -7.37 0.96
C LEU A 73 -8.23 -7.47 0.46
N MET A 74 -9.11 -6.68 1.06
CA MET A 74 -10.49 -6.42 0.65
C MET A 74 -10.72 -4.91 0.56
N ASN A 75 -9.72 -4.20 0.00
CA ASN A 75 -9.60 -2.75 0.05
C ASN A 75 -10.06 -2.05 -1.24
N THR A 76 -10.87 -2.72 -2.07
CA THR A 76 -11.56 -2.11 -3.21
C THR A 76 -12.36 -0.87 -2.77
N ARG A 77 -12.59 0.05 -3.72
CA ARG A 77 -13.37 1.27 -3.46
C ARG A 77 -14.87 0.98 -3.35
N PHE A 78 -15.34 0.04 -4.18
CA PHE A 78 -16.69 -0.49 -4.17
C PHE A 78 -16.72 -1.85 -4.87
N ILE A 79 -17.81 -2.57 -4.69
CA ILE A 79 -18.26 -3.67 -5.55
C ILE A 79 -19.66 -3.37 -6.11
N PRO A 80 -20.13 -4.10 -7.13
CA PRO A 80 -21.49 -3.90 -7.66
C PRO A 80 -22.55 -3.96 -6.54
N PRO A 81 -23.55 -3.06 -6.53
CA PRO A 81 -24.49 -2.94 -5.41
C PRO A 81 -25.26 -4.22 -5.06
N ASP A 82 -25.59 -5.03 -6.06
CA ASP A 82 -26.26 -6.32 -5.92
C ASP A 82 -25.45 -7.32 -5.08
N VAL A 83 -24.12 -7.24 -5.14
CA VAL A 83 -23.23 -8.13 -4.38
C VAL A 83 -23.30 -7.87 -2.87
N TYR A 84 -23.61 -6.64 -2.41
CA TYR A 84 -23.80 -6.36 -0.99
C TYR A 84 -25.01 -7.10 -0.38
N THR A 85 -25.94 -7.54 -1.22
CA THR A 85 -27.15 -8.27 -0.80
C THR A 85 -27.12 -9.75 -1.17
N ASP A 86 -26.11 -10.19 -1.92
CA ASP A 86 -25.95 -11.59 -2.30
C ASP A 86 -25.22 -12.37 -1.21
N ASN A 87 -26.01 -12.93 -0.28
CA ASN A 87 -25.50 -13.78 0.79
C ASN A 87 -24.72 -15.00 0.30
N THR A 88 -25.00 -15.51 -0.91
CA THR A 88 -24.27 -16.68 -1.45
C THR A 88 -22.84 -16.28 -1.80
N THR A 89 -22.69 -15.17 -2.54
CA THR A 89 -21.37 -14.65 -2.91
C THR A 89 -20.59 -14.21 -1.67
N LEU A 90 -21.22 -13.49 -0.74
CA LEU A 90 -20.57 -13.01 0.48
C LEU A 90 -20.13 -14.16 1.40
N SER A 91 -20.98 -15.18 1.57
CA SER A 91 -20.62 -16.37 2.36
C SER A 91 -19.49 -17.15 1.69
N GLY A 92 -19.51 -17.29 0.36
CA GLY A 92 -18.40 -17.93 -0.38
C GLY A 92 -17.05 -17.20 -0.21
N ILE A 93 -17.05 -15.87 -0.16
CA ILE A 93 -15.84 -15.10 0.19
C ILE A 93 -15.34 -15.44 1.60
N LEU A 94 -16.25 -15.55 2.57
CA LEU A 94 -15.93 -15.86 3.97
C LEU A 94 -15.50 -17.32 4.15
N ASP A 95 -16.04 -18.25 3.37
CA ASP A 95 -15.62 -19.65 3.29
C ASP A 95 -14.18 -19.75 2.78
N ASP A 96 -13.84 -19.02 1.71
CA ASP A 96 -12.47 -18.96 1.18
C ASP A 96 -11.48 -18.43 2.23
N ILE A 97 -11.88 -17.40 2.99
CA ILE A 97 -11.08 -16.86 4.10
C ILE A 97 -10.95 -17.90 5.23
N ALA A 98 -12.01 -18.58 5.61
CA ALA A 98 -12.01 -19.60 6.66
C ALA A 98 -11.11 -20.78 6.28
N HIS A 99 -11.12 -21.21 5.03
CA HIS A 99 -10.24 -22.26 4.53
C HIS A 99 -8.76 -21.87 4.61
N LEU A 100 -8.43 -20.63 4.22
CA LEU A 100 -7.08 -20.08 4.37
C LEU A 100 -6.68 -19.96 5.85
N ASP A 101 -7.57 -19.47 6.70
CA ASP A 101 -7.32 -19.34 8.14
C ASP A 101 -6.96 -20.67 8.79
N ASN A 102 -7.76 -21.72 8.52
CA ASN A 102 -7.50 -23.07 9.01
C ASN A 102 -6.15 -23.64 8.53
N SER A 103 -5.62 -23.15 7.40
CA SER A 103 -4.38 -23.64 6.80
C SER A 103 -3.13 -22.85 7.24
N VAL A 104 -3.23 -21.53 7.34
CA VAL A 104 -2.07 -20.63 7.49
C VAL A 104 -2.20 -19.54 8.56
N GLY A 105 -3.38 -19.43 9.19
CA GLY A 105 -3.70 -18.41 10.20
C GLY A 105 -3.86 -17.02 9.58
N ILE A 106 -5.10 -16.59 9.37
CA ILE A 106 -5.45 -15.26 8.87
C ILE A 106 -5.88 -14.39 10.06
N LYS A 107 -5.20 -13.27 10.25
CA LYS A 107 -5.49 -12.36 11.35
C LYS A 107 -6.67 -11.44 11.06
N GLY A 108 -6.85 -11.07 9.81
CA GLY A 108 -7.92 -10.15 9.42
C GLY A 108 -7.92 -9.78 7.95
N ILE A 109 -8.76 -8.80 7.65
CA ILE A 109 -8.94 -8.20 6.33
C ILE A 109 -8.53 -6.73 6.36
N VAL A 110 -8.00 -6.21 5.24
CA VAL A 110 -7.73 -4.80 5.04
C VAL A 110 -8.81 -4.23 4.14
N LEU A 111 -9.54 -3.22 4.60
CA LEU A 111 -10.73 -2.73 3.89
C LEU A 111 -10.72 -1.22 3.67
N SER A 112 -11.53 -0.79 2.71
CA SER A 112 -11.82 0.63 2.44
C SER A 112 -13.32 0.91 2.33
N ASP A 113 -14.12 -0.13 2.13
CA ASP A 113 -15.55 -0.06 1.86
C ASP A 113 -16.34 -0.55 3.08
N MET A 114 -17.06 0.38 3.73
CA MET A 114 -17.92 0.07 4.87
C MET A 114 -19.17 -0.71 4.49
N TYR A 115 -19.70 -0.55 3.27
CA TYR A 115 -20.85 -1.33 2.82
C TYR A 115 -20.47 -2.82 2.75
N LEU A 116 -19.31 -3.12 2.17
CA LEU A 116 -18.79 -4.48 2.14
C LEU A 116 -18.60 -5.07 3.54
N LEU A 117 -18.02 -4.30 4.48
CA LEU A 117 -17.86 -4.77 5.86
C LEU A 117 -19.20 -5.15 6.50
N ARG A 118 -20.21 -4.27 6.39
CA ARG A 118 -21.54 -4.51 6.98
C ARG A 118 -22.23 -5.70 6.31
N ALA A 119 -22.14 -5.81 4.99
CA ALA A 119 -22.68 -6.93 4.23
C ALA A 119 -22.05 -8.27 4.67
N LEU A 120 -20.72 -8.34 4.80
CA LEU A 120 -20.02 -9.53 5.29
C LEU A 120 -20.44 -9.89 6.71
N ASP A 121 -20.58 -8.91 7.60
CA ASP A 121 -21.03 -9.13 8.97
C ASP A 121 -22.47 -9.65 9.03
N GLN A 122 -23.36 -9.14 8.18
CA GLN A 122 -24.78 -9.55 8.15
C GLN A 122 -25.02 -10.98 7.68
N THR A 123 -24.04 -11.62 7.03
CA THR A 123 -24.13 -13.04 6.63
C THR A 123 -24.29 -14.00 7.82
N GLY A 124 -23.93 -13.57 9.03
CA GLY A 124 -23.93 -14.45 10.21
C GLY A 124 -22.69 -15.36 10.33
N HIS A 125 -21.82 -15.40 9.31
CA HIS A 125 -20.73 -16.36 9.20
C HIS A 125 -19.74 -16.37 10.39
N GLU A 126 -19.34 -17.56 10.84
CA GLU A 126 -18.57 -17.77 12.09
C GLU A 126 -17.14 -17.23 12.05
N ILE A 127 -16.54 -17.12 10.87
CA ILE A 127 -15.19 -16.54 10.72
C ILE A 127 -15.15 -15.04 11.06
N VAL A 128 -16.26 -14.30 10.87
CA VAL A 128 -16.31 -12.85 11.04
C VAL A 128 -15.79 -12.40 12.41
N PRO A 129 -16.30 -12.90 13.55
CA PRO A 129 -15.81 -12.50 14.86
C PRO A 129 -14.37 -12.93 15.17
N ARG A 130 -13.73 -13.72 14.31
CA ARG A 130 -12.32 -14.12 14.46
C ARG A 130 -11.36 -13.13 13.80
N LEU A 131 -11.83 -12.38 12.79
CA LEU A 131 -11.02 -11.52 11.93
C LEU A 131 -10.98 -10.08 12.45
N GLU A 132 -9.80 -9.46 12.38
CA GLU A 132 -9.67 -8.00 12.45
C GLU A 132 -10.17 -7.35 11.15
N ALA A 133 -10.78 -6.18 11.26
CA ALA A 133 -11.14 -5.35 10.12
C ALA A 133 -10.29 -4.07 10.11
N VAL A 134 -9.15 -4.13 9.41
CA VAL A 134 -8.12 -3.08 9.37
C VAL A 134 -8.49 -2.00 8.36
N PRO A 135 -8.61 -0.72 8.76
CA PRO A 135 -8.72 0.39 7.84
C PRO A 135 -7.46 0.47 6.97
N GLY A 136 -7.63 0.19 5.68
CA GLY A 136 -6.56 0.26 4.70
C GLY A 136 -6.23 1.69 4.32
N ILE A 137 -5.09 1.85 3.67
CA ILE A 137 -4.64 3.15 3.15
C ILE A 137 -5.75 3.86 2.33
N ASN A 138 -6.54 3.13 1.54
CA ASN A 138 -7.58 3.72 0.68
C ASN A 138 -8.86 4.14 1.43
N ALA A 139 -8.96 3.88 2.74
CA ALA A 139 -9.97 4.50 3.60
C ALA A 139 -9.70 6.01 3.84
N MET A 140 -8.47 6.48 3.54
CA MET A 140 -8.09 7.91 3.64
C MET A 140 -8.34 8.53 5.02
N LEU A 141 -7.96 7.81 6.07
CA LEU A 141 -7.97 8.33 7.44
C LEU A 141 -6.88 9.39 7.58
N ASP A 142 -7.25 10.66 7.39
CA ASP A 142 -6.35 11.82 7.37
C ASP A 142 -6.59 12.81 8.53
N SER A 143 -7.50 12.48 9.44
CA SER A 143 -7.83 13.32 10.61
C SER A 143 -8.37 12.48 11.78
N PRO A 144 -8.28 12.97 13.03
CA PRO A 144 -8.91 12.35 14.19
C PRO A 144 -10.41 12.09 14.00
N GLU A 145 -11.13 13.04 13.42
CA GLU A 145 -12.57 12.95 13.21
C GLU A 145 -12.92 11.78 12.29
N LYS A 146 -12.20 11.62 11.17
CA LYS A 146 -12.39 10.47 10.28
C LYS A 146 -12.05 9.16 10.98
N PHE A 147 -11.00 9.14 11.82
CA PHE A 147 -10.66 7.96 12.61
C PHE A 147 -11.82 7.56 13.54
N PHE A 148 -12.35 8.49 14.35
CA PHE A 148 -13.45 8.19 15.26
C PHE A 148 -14.71 7.77 14.51
N SER A 149 -15.12 8.51 13.47
CA SER A 149 -16.29 8.13 12.66
C SER A 149 -16.16 6.74 12.03
N PHE A 150 -14.96 6.36 11.58
CA PHE A 150 -14.72 5.03 11.04
C PHE A 150 -14.81 3.95 12.13
N PHE A 151 -14.21 4.21 13.31
CA PHE A 151 -14.19 3.25 14.41
C PHE A 151 -15.56 3.08 15.09
N ASP A 152 -16.38 4.13 15.15
CA ASP A 152 -17.76 4.05 15.64
C ASP A 152 -18.59 3.10 14.77
N LEU A 153 -18.46 3.19 13.43
CA LEU A 153 -19.12 2.28 12.50
C LEU A 153 -18.56 0.86 12.57
N LEU A 154 -17.24 0.74 12.73
CA LEU A 154 -16.57 -0.55 12.88
C LEU A 154 -17.07 -1.31 14.12
N ALA A 155 -17.30 -0.60 15.22
CA ALA A 155 -17.82 -1.14 16.48
C ALA A 155 -19.25 -1.70 16.37
N LEU A 156 -20.00 -1.35 15.32
CA LEU A 156 -21.32 -1.94 15.03
C LEU A 156 -21.23 -3.34 14.40
N SER A 157 -20.03 -3.79 14.03
CA SER A 157 -19.80 -5.09 13.41
C SER A 157 -19.28 -6.12 14.41
N ARG A 158 -19.45 -7.42 14.10
CA ARG A 158 -18.88 -8.49 14.93
C ARG A 158 -17.38 -8.69 14.72
N PHE A 159 -16.75 -8.02 13.74
CA PHE A 159 -15.31 -8.11 13.52
C PHE A 159 -14.53 -7.64 14.77
N LYS A 160 -13.34 -8.19 14.95
CA LYS A 160 -12.43 -7.71 16.00
C LYS A 160 -11.96 -6.31 15.69
N LYS A 161 -11.82 -5.52 16.75
CA LYS A 161 -11.10 -4.25 16.72
C LYS A 161 -9.70 -4.48 16.10
N PRO A 162 -9.29 -3.68 15.11
CA PRO A 162 -8.02 -3.86 14.44
C PRO A 162 -6.87 -3.47 15.36
N ALA A 163 -5.81 -4.28 15.41
CA ALA A 163 -4.60 -3.97 16.17
C ALA A 163 -3.72 -2.90 15.46
N ARG A 164 -4.14 -2.44 14.28
CA ARG A 164 -3.38 -1.51 13.45
C ARG A 164 -4.25 -0.68 12.52
N ILE A 165 -3.74 0.47 12.11
CA ILE A 165 -4.31 1.30 11.05
C ILE A 165 -3.23 1.76 10.07
N VAL A 166 -3.66 2.10 8.85
CA VAL A 166 -2.80 2.71 7.84
C VAL A 166 -3.39 4.06 7.44
N PRO A 167 -2.93 5.18 8.05
CA PRO A 167 -3.49 6.50 7.79
C PRO A 167 -3.12 7.01 6.39
N ASP A 168 -3.82 8.05 5.92
CA ASP A 168 -3.61 8.60 4.58
C ASP A 168 -2.14 8.98 4.34
N ARG A 169 -1.58 8.52 3.21
CA ARG A 169 -0.20 8.79 2.81
C ARG A 169 0.13 10.28 2.83
N ALA A 170 -0.79 11.19 2.52
CA ALA A 170 -0.54 12.62 2.49
C ALA A 170 -0.05 13.16 3.84
N LEU A 171 -0.40 12.51 4.95
CA LEU A 171 0.09 12.83 6.28
C LEU A 171 1.61 12.64 6.44
N ASN A 172 2.25 11.80 5.61
CA ASN A 172 3.70 11.61 5.65
C ASN A 172 4.48 12.92 5.43
N ARG A 173 3.87 13.94 4.78
CA ARG A 173 4.50 15.27 4.57
C ARG A 173 3.94 16.36 5.48
N ASN A 174 3.08 16.02 6.45
CA ASN A 174 2.53 16.95 7.42
C ASN A 174 2.63 16.35 8.83
N LEU A 175 3.79 16.57 9.46
CA LEU A 175 4.11 15.98 10.76
C LEU A 175 3.17 16.45 11.87
N GLU A 176 2.68 17.68 11.80
CA GLU A 176 1.71 18.22 12.77
C GLU A 176 0.40 17.45 12.72
N LYS A 177 -0.20 17.29 11.53
CA LYS A 177 -1.44 16.53 11.37
C LYS A 177 -1.24 15.04 11.69
N LEU A 178 -0.11 14.47 11.30
CA LEU A 178 0.23 13.09 11.65
C LEU A 178 0.34 12.91 13.17
N ALA A 179 0.99 13.83 13.88
CA ALA A 179 1.09 13.79 15.33
C ALA A 179 -0.28 13.97 16.00
N ALA A 180 -1.14 14.85 15.48
CA ALA A 180 -2.51 15.03 15.98
C ALA A 180 -3.35 13.74 15.82
N LEU A 181 -3.31 13.11 14.65
CA LEU A 181 -3.97 11.81 14.42
C LEU A 181 -3.37 10.74 15.33
N SER A 182 -2.04 10.66 15.43
CA SER A 182 -1.37 9.68 16.28
C SER A 182 -1.78 9.80 17.74
N LYS A 183 -1.80 11.03 18.29
CA LYS A 183 -2.28 11.29 19.65
C LYS A 183 -3.73 10.85 19.85
N ALA A 184 -4.61 11.13 18.87
CA ALA A 184 -6.01 10.71 18.96
C ALA A 184 -6.16 9.18 18.97
N VAL A 185 -5.44 8.49 18.08
CA VAL A 185 -5.43 7.01 18.00
C VAL A 185 -4.92 6.41 19.30
N LYS A 186 -3.78 6.89 19.82
CA LYS A 186 -3.21 6.39 21.08
C LYS A 186 -4.07 6.73 22.30
N GLY A 187 -4.81 7.83 22.26
CA GLY A 187 -5.80 8.18 23.28
C GLY A 187 -7.04 7.30 23.25
N TYR A 188 -7.44 6.81 22.08
CA TYR A 188 -8.51 5.82 21.92
C TYR A 188 -8.06 4.43 22.37
N ASP A 189 -6.89 4.00 21.94
CA ASP A 189 -6.28 2.73 22.32
C ASP A 189 -4.74 2.78 22.10
N PRO A 190 -3.93 2.69 23.17
CA PRO A 190 -2.48 2.76 23.05
C PRO A 190 -1.87 1.59 22.27
N ASP A 191 -2.57 0.45 22.20
CA ASP A 191 -2.09 -0.77 21.54
C ASP A 191 -2.30 -0.76 20.02
N ILE A 192 -3.13 0.16 19.49
CA ILE A 192 -3.31 0.30 18.04
C ILE A 192 -2.02 0.82 17.41
N ARG A 193 -1.46 0.04 16.50
CA ARG A 193 -0.27 0.39 15.75
C ARG A 193 -0.58 1.29 14.55
N ILE A 194 0.23 2.31 14.32
CA ILE A 194 0.13 3.19 13.16
C ILE A 194 1.23 2.82 12.16
N GLU A 195 0.84 2.36 10.97
CA GLU A 195 1.77 1.99 9.89
C GLU A 195 1.71 2.98 8.74
N LEU A 196 2.84 3.62 8.38
CA LEU A 196 2.87 4.60 7.29
C LEU A 196 3.21 3.94 5.95
N LEU A 197 2.39 4.17 4.92
CA LEU A 197 2.71 3.70 3.56
C LEU A 197 3.84 4.54 2.96
N ALA A 198 4.98 3.92 2.72
CA ALA A 198 6.20 4.67 2.42
C ALA A 198 6.56 4.79 0.94
N ASN A 199 6.20 3.83 0.08
CA ASN A 199 6.79 3.74 -1.26
C ASN A 199 5.78 3.75 -2.43
N GLU A 200 4.59 4.32 -2.23
CA GLU A 200 3.57 4.37 -3.29
C GLU A 200 3.98 5.32 -4.44
N GLY A 201 4.50 6.50 -4.12
CA GLY A 201 4.94 7.48 -5.13
C GLY A 201 3.83 8.28 -5.82
N CYS A 202 2.65 8.43 -5.19
CA CYS A 202 1.54 9.25 -5.70
C CYS A 202 1.86 10.75 -5.73
N ILE A 203 1.10 11.52 -6.52
CA ILE A 203 1.08 12.99 -6.40
C ILE A 203 0.67 13.37 -4.96
N TYR A 204 1.32 14.38 -4.37
CA TYR A 204 0.92 14.90 -3.07
C TYR A 204 -0.51 15.46 -3.13
N GLN A 205 -1.39 15.02 -2.22
CA GLN A 205 -2.83 15.35 -2.25
C GLN A 205 -3.44 15.10 -3.64
N CYS A 206 -3.17 13.91 -4.19
CA CYS A 206 -3.50 13.57 -5.58
C CYS A 206 -4.99 13.76 -5.90
N PRO A 207 -5.36 14.69 -6.80
CA PRO A 207 -6.77 14.91 -7.16
C PRO A 207 -7.37 13.73 -7.91
N PHE A 208 -6.54 12.88 -8.53
CA PHE A 208 -7.00 11.71 -9.25
C PHE A 208 -7.29 10.51 -8.35
N LYS A 209 -6.87 10.50 -7.07
CA LYS A 209 -6.81 9.26 -6.28
C LYS A 209 -8.17 8.57 -6.13
N LEU A 210 -9.21 9.33 -5.81
CA LEU A 210 -10.55 8.81 -5.62
C LEU A 210 -11.12 8.19 -6.90
N SER A 211 -11.08 8.94 -8.00
CA SER A 211 -11.55 8.44 -9.30
C SER A 211 -10.69 7.28 -9.80
N HIS A 212 -9.37 7.33 -9.61
CA HIS A 212 -8.45 6.25 -9.99
C HIS A 212 -8.82 4.94 -9.28
N ASP A 213 -9.00 4.97 -7.96
CA ASP A 213 -9.42 3.77 -7.21
C ASP A 213 -10.79 3.26 -7.66
N ALA A 214 -11.72 4.18 -7.96
CA ALA A 214 -13.04 3.83 -8.48
C ALA A 214 -12.99 3.21 -9.89
N HIS A 215 -12.11 3.70 -10.78
CA HIS A 215 -11.93 3.13 -12.11
C HIS A 215 -11.30 1.74 -12.07
N ILE A 216 -10.39 1.48 -11.12
CA ILE A 216 -9.87 0.12 -10.87
C ILE A 216 -11.00 -0.77 -10.38
N ALA A 217 -11.77 -0.33 -9.37
CA ALA A 217 -12.90 -1.08 -8.85
C ALA A 217 -13.92 -1.42 -9.96
N LEU A 218 -14.26 -0.44 -10.81
CA LEU A 218 -15.15 -0.64 -11.95
C LEU A 218 -14.58 -1.64 -12.97
N SER A 219 -13.29 -1.54 -13.30
CA SER A 219 -12.64 -2.47 -14.24
C SER A 219 -12.65 -3.91 -13.70
N ASN A 220 -12.48 -4.05 -12.39
CA ASN A 220 -12.53 -5.33 -11.69
C ASN A 220 -13.93 -5.98 -11.66
N THR A 221 -15.00 -5.25 -11.97
CA THR A 221 -16.35 -5.83 -12.13
C THR A 221 -16.50 -6.61 -13.45
N GLY A 222 -15.61 -6.41 -14.42
CA GLY A 222 -15.76 -6.96 -15.77
C GLY A 222 -16.78 -6.24 -16.64
N LEU A 223 -17.48 -5.22 -16.13
CA LEU A 223 -18.49 -4.45 -16.88
C LEU A 223 -17.88 -3.49 -17.91
N VAL A 224 -16.60 -3.15 -17.76
CA VAL A 224 -15.87 -2.26 -18.67
C VAL A 224 -14.51 -2.86 -19.02
N ARG A 225 -13.99 -2.49 -20.18
CA ARG A 225 -12.62 -2.83 -20.55
C ARG A 225 -11.64 -2.11 -19.62
N GLU A 226 -10.71 -2.87 -19.05
CA GLU A 226 -9.58 -2.32 -18.32
C GLU A 226 -8.78 -1.36 -19.21
N SER A 227 -8.67 -0.11 -18.77
CA SER A 227 -7.95 0.97 -19.46
C SER A 227 -7.30 1.96 -18.49
N THR A 228 -7.26 1.63 -17.20
CA THR A 228 -6.82 2.52 -16.12
C THR A 228 -5.35 2.90 -16.27
N PHE A 229 -4.50 1.97 -16.74
CA PHE A 229 -3.10 2.24 -17.02
C PHE A 229 -2.92 3.27 -18.15
N GLN A 230 -3.59 3.05 -19.29
CA GLN A 230 -3.53 3.95 -20.44
C GLN A 230 -4.12 5.33 -20.12
N MET A 231 -5.22 5.37 -19.36
CA MET A 231 -5.82 6.61 -18.89
C MET A 231 -4.85 7.40 -18.00
N ASN A 232 -4.16 6.74 -17.08
CA ASN A 232 -3.15 7.37 -16.24
C ASN A 232 -1.97 7.92 -17.05
N GLN A 233 -1.55 7.21 -18.11
CA GLN A 233 -0.51 7.65 -19.03
C GLN A 233 -0.89 8.87 -19.85
N ASN A 234 -2.10 8.90 -20.39
CA ASN A 234 -2.49 9.90 -21.37
C ASN A 234 -3.02 11.19 -20.72
N ILE A 235 -3.81 11.05 -19.64
CA ILE A 235 -4.56 12.17 -19.04
C ILE A 235 -4.49 12.21 -17.51
N GLY A 236 -3.79 11.28 -16.87
CA GLY A 236 -3.77 11.15 -15.42
C GLY A 236 -2.43 11.50 -14.77
N CYS A 237 -2.12 10.79 -13.68
CA CYS A 237 -0.97 11.12 -12.85
C CYS A 237 0.39 10.88 -13.53
N GLN A 238 0.49 9.95 -14.47
CA GLN A 238 1.73 9.70 -15.19
C GLN A 238 1.99 10.82 -16.22
N ALA A 239 0.96 11.26 -16.95
CA ALA A 239 1.04 12.44 -17.83
C ALA A 239 1.53 13.69 -17.07
N TYR A 240 1.00 13.90 -15.85
CA TYR A 240 1.45 15.01 -14.99
C TYR A 240 2.95 14.93 -14.65
N PHE A 241 3.45 13.74 -14.30
CA PHE A 241 4.88 13.57 -13.99
C PHE A 241 5.78 13.63 -15.22
N ASP A 242 5.30 13.24 -16.40
CA ASP A 242 6.05 13.38 -17.64
C ASP A 242 6.32 14.85 -17.99
N VAL A 243 5.33 15.73 -17.73
CA VAL A 243 5.48 17.19 -17.91
C VAL A 243 6.21 17.86 -16.73
N HIS A 244 6.02 17.35 -15.51
CA HIS A 244 6.56 17.93 -14.28
C HIS A 244 7.30 16.89 -13.42
N PRO A 245 8.43 16.34 -13.87
CA PRO A 245 9.13 15.27 -13.15
C PRO A 245 9.64 15.68 -11.77
N GLN A 246 10.04 16.95 -11.61
CA GLN A 246 10.42 17.55 -10.32
C GLN A 246 9.28 17.53 -9.29
N ALA A 247 8.03 17.44 -9.74
CA ALA A 247 6.90 17.37 -8.84
C ALA A 247 6.87 16.06 -8.04
N PHE A 248 7.57 15.02 -8.51
CA PHE A 248 7.73 13.77 -7.80
C PHE A 248 8.39 13.95 -6.42
N LEU A 249 9.30 14.91 -6.25
CA LEU A 249 9.90 15.16 -4.94
C LEU A 249 8.86 15.60 -3.88
N LYS A 250 7.70 16.13 -4.31
CA LYS A 250 6.60 16.47 -3.40
C LYS A 250 5.85 15.24 -2.90
N SER A 251 5.91 14.12 -3.63
CA SER A 251 5.18 12.89 -3.33
C SER A 251 5.38 12.47 -1.88
N PRO A 252 4.34 11.93 -1.22
CA PRO A 252 4.39 11.63 0.19
C PRO A 252 5.06 10.28 0.49
N PHE A 253 6.08 9.93 -0.29
CA PHE A 253 6.94 8.78 0.04
C PHE A 253 7.80 9.10 1.26
N ILE A 254 8.22 8.06 1.96
CA ILE A 254 9.22 8.12 3.02
C ILE A 254 10.46 7.41 2.48
N ARG A 255 11.65 8.01 2.59
CA ARG A 255 12.87 7.30 2.20
C ARG A 255 13.29 6.32 3.30
N PRO A 256 14.01 5.24 2.99
CA PRO A 256 14.61 4.39 4.01
C PRO A 256 15.39 5.18 5.06
N GLU A 257 16.13 6.19 4.65
CA GLU A 257 16.95 7.05 5.53
C GLU A 257 16.11 7.94 6.45
N ASP A 258 14.87 8.24 6.07
CA ASP A 258 14.01 9.20 6.77
C ASP A 258 13.05 8.51 7.77
N ILE A 259 13.01 7.17 7.85
CA ILE A 259 12.01 6.47 8.67
C ILE A 259 12.12 6.79 10.16
N HIS A 260 13.34 7.04 10.65
CA HIS A 260 13.61 7.34 12.05
C HIS A 260 12.92 8.63 12.51
N HIS A 261 12.64 9.58 11.61
CA HIS A 261 11.93 10.81 11.93
C HIS A 261 10.47 10.62 12.33
N TYR A 262 9.89 9.44 12.08
CA TYR A 262 8.52 9.11 12.43
C TYR A 262 8.41 8.35 13.76
N GLN A 263 9.54 8.06 14.43
CA GLN A 263 9.53 7.40 15.73
C GLN A 263 8.76 8.25 16.75
N GLY A 264 7.92 7.61 17.56
CA GLY A 264 7.04 8.28 18.53
C GLY A 264 5.68 8.74 17.98
N VAL A 265 5.52 8.84 16.65
CA VAL A 265 4.22 9.11 16.01
C VAL A 265 3.69 7.93 15.19
N ALA A 266 4.58 7.03 14.75
CA ALA A 266 4.22 5.80 14.05
C ALA A 266 5.01 4.59 14.59
N ASP A 267 4.44 3.39 14.40
CA ASP A 267 4.94 2.13 14.97
C ASP A 267 5.52 1.18 13.90
N GLY A 268 5.39 1.53 12.62
CA GLY A 268 5.82 0.67 11.51
C GLY A 268 5.72 1.34 10.14
N ILE A 269 6.30 0.67 9.15
CA ILE A 269 6.27 1.10 7.76
C ILE A 269 5.56 0.06 6.92
N LYS A 270 4.60 0.49 6.11
CA LYS A 270 3.97 -0.35 5.10
C LYS A 270 4.66 -0.11 3.75
N LEU A 271 5.01 -1.20 3.07
CA LEU A 271 5.54 -1.18 1.70
C LEU A 271 4.50 -1.75 0.74
N CYS A 272 4.42 -1.21 -0.48
CA CYS A 272 3.55 -1.64 -1.57
C CYS A 272 4.35 -2.01 -2.83
N GLY A 273 3.66 -2.26 -3.95
CA GLY A 273 4.27 -2.68 -5.22
C GLY A 273 4.24 -4.17 -5.51
N ARG A 274 3.19 -4.89 -5.07
CA ARG A 274 2.99 -6.31 -5.40
C ARG A 274 3.08 -6.59 -6.91
N THR A 275 2.54 -5.70 -7.73
CA THR A 275 2.53 -5.82 -9.21
C THR A 275 3.90 -5.58 -9.85
N ARG A 276 4.89 -5.07 -9.09
CA ARG A 276 6.27 -4.84 -9.55
C ARG A 276 7.15 -6.10 -9.45
N GLY A 277 6.63 -7.17 -8.85
CA GLY A 277 7.29 -8.47 -8.76
C GLY A 277 8.28 -8.62 -7.60
N VAL A 278 8.76 -9.85 -7.41
CA VAL A 278 9.57 -10.27 -6.24
C VAL A 278 10.88 -9.50 -6.09
N GLN A 279 11.58 -9.19 -7.19
CA GLN A 279 12.87 -8.51 -7.11
C GLN A 279 12.74 -7.05 -6.64
N PHE A 280 11.67 -6.37 -7.07
CA PHE A 280 11.32 -5.05 -6.56
C PHE A 280 11.05 -5.10 -5.06
N LEU A 281 10.21 -6.05 -4.60
CA LEU A 281 9.88 -6.19 -3.19
C LEU A 281 11.12 -6.49 -2.33
N LYS A 282 11.99 -7.41 -2.77
CA LYS A 282 13.25 -7.72 -2.08
C LYS A 282 14.15 -6.49 -1.95
N ARG A 283 14.25 -5.67 -3.00
CA ARG A 283 15.00 -4.41 -2.99
C ARG A 283 14.44 -3.43 -1.97
N CYS A 284 13.14 -3.18 -2.02
CA CYS A 284 12.46 -2.29 -1.07
C CYS A 284 12.63 -2.77 0.37
N ILE A 285 12.35 -4.05 0.65
CA ILE A 285 12.48 -4.59 2.00
C ILE A 285 13.91 -4.47 2.51
N SER A 286 14.91 -4.82 1.69
CA SER A 286 16.32 -4.72 2.08
C SER A 286 16.72 -3.27 2.38
N ALA A 287 16.31 -2.32 1.53
CA ALA A 287 16.60 -0.90 1.71
C ALA A 287 16.02 -0.36 3.04
N TYR A 288 14.76 -0.68 3.34
CA TYR A 288 14.12 -0.23 4.58
C TYR A 288 14.63 -0.94 5.83
N ILE A 289 15.05 -2.21 5.73
CA ILE A 289 15.73 -2.91 6.83
C ILE A 289 17.11 -2.27 7.12
N GLN A 290 17.80 -1.82 6.07
CA GLN A 290 19.12 -1.19 6.17
C GLN A 290 19.05 0.31 6.48
N GLU A 291 17.85 0.90 6.50
CA GLU A 291 17.62 2.36 6.60
C GLU A 291 18.47 3.18 5.61
N ASN A 292 18.79 2.59 4.46
CA ASN A 292 19.69 3.17 3.49
C ASN A 292 19.46 2.58 2.09
N PHE A 293 19.57 3.43 1.08
CA PHE A 293 19.54 3.01 -0.31
C PHE A 293 20.43 3.88 -1.18
N ASN A 294 21.51 3.29 -1.69
CA ASN A 294 22.35 3.94 -2.69
C ASN A 294 21.89 3.53 -4.10
N GLY A 295 21.28 4.46 -4.84
CA GLY A 295 20.80 4.22 -6.20
C GLY A 295 19.70 5.19 -6.62
N ASN A 296 18.97 4.80 -7.68
CA ASN A 296 17.85 5.57 -8.19
C ASN A 296 16.65 5.47 -7.25
N LEU A 297 16.24 6.56 -6.60
CA LEU A 297 15.09 6.60 -5.70
C LEU A 297 13.81 6.00 -6.32
N LEU A 298 13.61 6.21 -7.63
CA LEU A 298 12.43 5.70 -8.34
C LEU A 298 12.37 4.17 -8.40
N ASP A 299 13.50 3.47 -8.19
CA ASP A 299 13.54 2.01 -8.14
C ASP A 299 12.94 1.43 -6.85
N LEU A 300 12.64 2.28 -5.87
CA LEU A 300 11.91 1.91 -4.65
C LEU A 300 10.40 2.17 -4.75
N MET A 301 9.92 2.84 -5.81
CA MET A 301 8.57 3.38 -5.89
C MET A 301 7.64 2.50 -6.73
N ASP A 302 6.39 2.34 -6.28
CA ASP A 302 5.41 1.50 -6.95
C ASP A 302 4.78 2.20 -8.18
N THR A 303 4.19 3.38 -7.99
CA THR A 303 3.34 4.05 -8.98
C THR A 303 4.08 4.74 -10.14
N PRO A 304 5.19 5.47 -9.94
CA PRO A 304 5.78 6.32 -10.98
C PRO A 304 6.67 5.50 -11.93
N GLU A 305 6.17 4.39 -12.48
CA GLU A 305 6.94 3.49 -13.33
C GLU A 305 7.47 4.18 -14.60
N THR A 306 6.63 4.96 -15.27
CA THR A 306 7.02 5.68 -16.49
C THR A 306 8.15 6.66 -16.21
N LEU A 307 8.06 7.38 -15.10
CA LEU A 307 9.10 8.27 -14.62
C LEU A 307 10.38 7.49 -14.29
N ALA A 308 10.26 6.34 -13.62
CA ALA A 308 11.38 5.46 -13.28
C ALA A 308 12.13 4.92 -14.52
N ARG A 309 11.43 4.74 -15.64
CA ARG A 309 12.06 4.33 -16.92
C ARG A 309 12.85 5.47 -17.56
N GLN A 310 12.40 6.72 -17.39
CA GLN A 310 12.98 7.89 -18.06
C GLN A 310 14.03 8.62 -17.23
N TRP A 311 13.93 8.57 -15.90
CA TRP A 311 14.74 9.38 -14.99
C TRP A 311 15.48 8.53 -13.97
N HIS A 312 16.66 9.00 -13.62
CA HIS A 312 17.40 8.59 -12.44
C HIS A 312 17.37 9.76 -11.45
N ILE A 313 16.93 9.52 -10.21
CA ILE A 313 17.03 10.46 -9.09
C ILE A 313 18.00 9.85 -8.09
N ASP A 314 19.20 10.41 -7.97
CA ASP A 314 20.24 9.91 -7.07
C ASP A 314 19.82 10.14 -5.61
N ASN A 315 19.45 9.04 -4.94
CA ASN A 315 18.93 9.08 -3.57
C ASN A 315 19.97 9.65 -2.59
N SER A 316 21.25 9.35 -2.82
CA SER A 316 22.35 9.77 -1.95
C SER A 316 22.56 11.30 -1.97
N ARG A 317 22.24 11.94 -3.10
CA ARG A 317 22.41 13.39 -3.30
C ARG A 317 21.26 14.24 -2.77
N LEU A 318 20.13 13.67 -2.39
CA LEU A 318 19.02 14.41 -1.77
C LEU A 318 19.44 15.00 -0.41
N GLY A 319 20.39 14.35 0.27
CA GLY A 319 20.96 14.81 1.54
C GLY A 319 20.01 14.70 2.74
N SER A 320 20.53 15.04 3.92
CA SER A 320 19.80 14.97 5.20
C SER A 320 18.76 16.09 5.37
N ARG A 321 18.92 17.22 4.65
CA ARG A 321 17.98 18.35 4.70
C ARG A 321 16.68 18.11 3.92
N PHE A 322 16.64 17.08 3.07
CA PHE A 322 15.48 16.75 2.23
C PHE A 322 14.21 16.62 3.06
N PHE A 323 14.26 15.80 4.12
CA PHE A 323 13.13 15.56 5.01
C PHE A 323 12.62 16.87 5.62
N ASN A 324 13.49 17.57 6.37
CA ASN A 324 13.14 18.80 7.08
C ASN A 324 12.59 19.88 6.12
N THR A 325 13.15 19.99 4.92
CA THR A 325 12.72 20.97 3.93
C THR A 325 11.31 20.68 3.43
N LEU A 326 10.99 19.41 3.19
CA LEU A 326 9.69 19.02 2.64
C LEU A 326 8.59 18.84 3.68
N THR A 327 8.93 18.68 4.96
CA THR A 327 7.96 18.64 6.06
C THR A 327 7.68 20.02 6.65
N ALA A 328 8.60 20.98 6.51
CA ALA A 328 8.41 22.35 6.97
C ALA A 328 7.81 23.30 5.91
N CYS A 329 7.80 22.94 4.63
CA CYS A 329 7.30 23.83 3.59
C CYS A 329 5.77 23.85 3.51
N THR A 330 5.19 25.00 3.15
CA THR A 330 3.73 25.22 3.06
C THR A 330 3.07 24.48 1.89
N LYS A 331 3.86 23.90 0.99
CA LYS A 331 3.41 23.28 -0.29
C LYS A 331 2.69 24.25 -1.24
N MET A 332 2.63 25.54 -0.93
CA MET A 332 2.15 26.59 -1.84
C MET A 332 3.25 26.94 -2.84
N CYS A 333 3.30 26.19 -3.95
CA CYS A 333 4.48 26.16 -4.82
C CYS A 333 4.52 27.26 -5.90
N LYS A 334 3.56 28.21 -5.96
CA LYS A 334 3.40 29.14 -7.10
C LYS A 334 4.68 29.89 -7.46
N THR A 335 5.45 30.32 -6.48
CA THR A 335 6.75 31.02 -6.65
C THR A 335 7.93 30.26 -6.05
N CYS A 336 7.70 29.05 -5.52
CA CYS A 336 8.71 28.24 -4.85
C CYS A 336 9.48 27.37 -5.86
N LYS A 337 10.82 27.44 -5.83
CA LYS A 337 11.71 26.70 -6.75
C LYS A 337 12.49 25.56 -6.09
N ILE A 338 12.29 25.30 -4.80
CA ILE A 338 13.07 24.32 -4.03
C ILE A 338 13.08 22.94 -4.70
N CYS A 339 11.91 22.41 -5.07
CA CYS A 339 11.82 21.07 -5.69
C CYS A 339 12.45 21.04 -7.08
N SER A 340 12.27 22.08 -7.91
CA SER A 340 12.90 22.14 -9.23
C SER A 340 14.42 22.25 -9.15
N GLU A 341 14.93 23.11 -8.27
CA GLU A 341 16.38 23.29 -8.09
C GLU A 341 17.03 22.04 -7.51
N LEU A 342 16.37 21.38 -6.54
CA LEU A 342 16.86 20.13 -6.01
C LEU A 342 16.84 19.03 -7.08
N PHE A 343 15.73 18.88 -7.80
CA PHE A 343 15.61 17.88 -8.87
C PHE A 343 16.72 18.04 -9.92
N ASN A 344 16.97 19.26 -10.40
CA ASN A 344 18.03 19.53 -11.38
C ASN A 344 19.45 19.19 -10.88
N LYS A 345 19.69 19.18 -9.57
CA LYS A 345 20.98 18.83 -8.97
C LYS A 345 21.18 17.32 -8.81
N VAL A 346 20.09 16.58 -8.62
CA VAL A 346 20.14 15.17 -8.19
C VAL A 346 19.61 14.21 -9.23
N ALA A 347 18.96 14.69 -10.29
CA ALA A 347 18.30 13.87 -11.28
C ALA A 347 18.83 14.10 -12.71
N TRP A 348 18.86 13.03 -13.50
CA TRP A 348 19.19 13.07 -14.92
C TRP A 348 18.30 12.11 -15.71
N LYS A 349 18.11 12.39 -17.00
CA LYS A 349 17.43 11.45 -17.90
C LYS A 349 18.31 10.23 -18.13
N LYS A 350 17.72 9.05 -18.07
CA LYS A 350 18.38 7.80 -18.43
C LYS A 350 18.65 7.79 -19.92
N GLU A 351 19.80 7.26 -20.32
CA GLU A 351 20.09 7.00 -21.72
C GLU A 351 19.07 5.99 -22.27
N ILE A 352 18.56 6.27 -23.48
CA ILE A 352 17.67 5.33 -24.16
C ILE A 352 18.53 4.18 -24.69
N THR A 353 18.65 3.11 -23.92
CA THR A 353 19.20 1.85 -24.43
C THR A 353 18.13 1.15 -25.26
N PHE A 354 18.26 1.23 -26.59
CA PHE A 354 17.57 0.30 -27.48
C PHE A 354 18.18 -1.09 -27.28
N LYS A 355 17.39 -2.05 -26.82
CA LYS A 355 17.82 -3.45 -26.90
C LYS A 355 17.95 -3.81 -28.39
N PRO A 356 19.06 -4.42 -28.83
CA PRO A 356 19.16 -4.93 -30.20
C PRO A 356 17.97 -5.85 -30.50
N TYR A 357 17.37 -5.73 -31.69
CA TYR A 357 16.22 -6.54 -32.11
C TYR A 357 16.40 -8.06 -31.88
N LYS A 358 17.65 -8.54 -31.92
CA LYS A 358 18.03 -9.95 -31.70
C LYS A 358 17.78 -10.46 -30.27
N GLU A 359 17.61 -9.58 -29.29
CA GLU A 359 17.35 -9.92 -27.89
C GLU A 359 15.86 -10.01 -27.54
N PHE A 360 14.96 -9.81 -28.52
CA PHE A 360 13.51 -9.94 -28.37
C PHE A 360 12.96 -11.28 -28.90
N LYS A 361 13.84 -12.24 -29.21
CA LYS A 361 13.44 -13.61 -29.62
C LYS A 361 13.21 -14.52 -28.43
#